data_AF-A0A2P5B016-F1
#
_entry.id   AF-A0A2P5B016-F1
#
_cell.length_a   1.000
_cell.length_b   1.000
_cell.length_c   1.000
_cell.angle_alpha   90.00
_cell.angle_beta   90.00
_cell.angle_gamma   90.00
#
_symmetry.space_group_name_H-M   'P 1'
#
loop_
_entity.id
_entity.type
_entity.pdbx_description
1 polymer ?
#
loop_
_entity_poly.entity_id
_entity_poly.type
_entity_poly.pdbx_seq_one_letter_code
_entity_poly.pdbx_strand_id
1 'polypeptide(L)'
;MKATAPDAGHLMTMLLSLVSAKKTTENGVFNGYSLLLSLVSVPDDDKFCKELQLQNTRNFDVFAFVDTDKVSYWIYHESLIMLLKLGGMVVHDNTLWEGTVAMPEDLIPEYMKHSRELTVTISME
;
A
#
# COMPACT_ATOMS: atom_id res chain seq x y z
N MET A 1 -10.16 2.50 -10.45
CA MET A 1 -9.68 2.89 -9.11
C MET A 1 -10.90 3.20 -8.26
N LYS A 2 -11.04 2.57 -7.09
CA LYS A 2 -12.08 2.89 -6.11
C LYS A 2 -11.40 3.70 -5.00
N ALA A 3 -12.11 4.66 -4.41
CA ALA A 3 -11.56 5.39 -3.27
C ALA A 3 -11.49 4.47 -2.04
N THR A 4 -10.49 4.67 -1.17
CA THR A 4 -10.40 4.01 0.13
C THR A 4 -11.66 4.28 0.95
N ALA A 5 -12.25 3.22 1.50
CA ALA A 5 -13.45 3.34 2.33
C ALA A 5 -13.12 4.04 3.68
N PRO A 6 -14.07 4.77 4.30
CA PRO A 6 -13.78 5.52 5.52
C PRO A 6 -13.29 4.69 6.70
N ASP A 7 -13.76 3.46 6.83
CA ASP A 7 -13.33 2.48 7.84
C ASP A 7 -11.91 1.99 7.59
N ALA A 8 -11.55 1.68 6.34
CA ALA A 8 -10.18 1.36 5.96
C ALA A 8 -9.22 2.54 6.22
N GLY A 9 -9.66 3.77 5.94
CA GLY A 9 -8.94 4.99 6.27
C GLY A 9 -8.68 5.15 7.78
N HIS A 10 -9.70 4.92 8.62
CA HIS A 10 -9.53 4.98 10.07
C HIS A 10 -8.57 3.90 10.61
N LEU A 11 -8.64 2.67 10.08
CA LEU A 11 -7.71 1.60 10.42
C LEU A 11 -6.28 2.01 10.06
N MET A 12 -6.07 2.59 8.88
CA MET A 12 -4.77 3.07 8.43
C MET A 12 -4.20 4.15 9.38
N THR A 13 -5.02 5.13 9.78
CA THR A 13 -4.62 6.15 10.77
C THR A 13 -4.25 5.54 12.12
N MET A 14 -4.98 4.52 12.58
CA MET A 14 -4.65 3.79 13.81
C MET A 14 -3.30 3.09 13.67
N LEU A 15 -3.06 2.40 12.55
CA LEU A 15 -1.80 1.71 12.28
C LEU A 15 -0.60 2.67 12.25
N LEU A 16 -0.72 3.79 11.52
CA LEU A 16 0.30 4.85 11.47
C LEU A 16 0.66 5.36 12.87
N SER A 17 -0.35 5.56 13.71
CA SER A 17 -0.18 6.02 15.10
C SER A 17 0.51 4.97 15.97
N LEU A 18 0.11 3.70 15.87
CA LEU A 18 0.65 2.59 16.66
C LEU A 18 2.12 2.31 16.34
N VAL A 19 2.51 2.39 15.06
CA VAL A 19 3.90 2.19 14.65
C VAL A 19 4.78 3.43 14.89
N SER A 20 4.20 4.52 15.45
CA SER A 20 4.89 5.79 15.65
C SER A 20 5.59 6.27 14.37
N ALA A 21 4.93 6.11 13.22
CA ALA A 21 5.48 6.48 11.92
C ALA A 21 5.83 7.97 11.95
N LYS A 22 7.00 8.31 11.38
CA LYS A 22 7.44 9.71 11.19
C LYS A 22 7.36 10.13 9.73
N LYS A 23 7.44 9.16 8.81
CA LYS A 23 7.39 9.39 7.37
C LYS A 23 6.43 8.38 6.76
N THR A 24 5.59 8.84 5.84
CA THR A 24 4.68 7.99 5.07
C THR A 24 4.85 8.25 3.58
N THR A 25 4.61 7.22 2.78
CA THR A 25 4.54 7.33 1.32
C THR A 25 3.30 6.59 0.82
N GLU A 26 2.70 7.13 -0.22
CA GLU A 26 1.52 6.56 -0.85
C GLU A 26 1.76 6.43 -2.35
N ASN A 27 1.57 5.23 -2.85
CA ASN A 27 1.63 4.94 -4.27
C ASN A 27 0.23 4.59 -4.78
N GLY A 28 -0.31 5.45 -5.63
CA GLY A 28 -1.69 5.37 -6.09
C GLY A 28 -2.60 6.37 -5.39
N VAL A 29 -2.41 7.66 -5.68
CA VAL A 29 -3.24 8.73 -5.12
C VAL A 29 -4.40 9.00 -6.07
N PHE A 30 -5.62 8.66 -5.67
CA PHE A 30 -6.83 8.96 -6.46
C PHE A 30 -7.33 10.38 -6.19
N ASN A 31 -8.30 10.55 -5.28
CA ASN A 31 -8.80 11.86 -4.84
C ASN A 31 -8.03 12.42 -3.64
N GLY A 32 -7.03 11.69 -3.13
CA GLY A 32 -6.19 12.10 -2.01
C GLY A 32 -6.79 11.87 -0.62
N TYR A 33 -7.88 11.11 -0.47
CA TYR A 33 -8.48 10.83 0.84
C TYR A 33 -7.52 10.07 1.77
N SER A 34 -6.99 8.93 1.31
CA SER A 34 -5.94 8.15 1.98
C SER A 34 -4.71 8.98 2.31
N LEU A 35 -4.26 9.79 1.34
CA LEU A 35 -3.11 10.65 1.50
C LEU A 35 -3.34 11.69 2.60
N LEU A 36 -4.49 12.35 2.60
CA LEU A 36 -4.85 13.34 3.61
C LEU A 36 -4.86 12.72 5.01
N LEU A 37 -5.50 11.56 5.18
CA LEU A 37 -5.53 10.86 6.46
C LEU A 37 -4.13 10.50 6.94
N SER A 38 -3.29 10.00 6.04
CA SER A 38 -1.91 9.65 6.36
C SER A 38 -1.15 10.88 6.85
N LEU A 39 -1.23 12.01 6.14
CA LEU A 39 -0.52 13.25 6.49
C LEU A 39 -0.99 13.89 7.80
N VAL A 40 -2.27 13.74 8.15
CA VAL A 40 -2.82 14.22 9.43
C VAL A 40 -2.33 13.34 10.60
N SER A 41 -1.98 12.08 10.32
CA SER A 41 -1.61 11.10 11.35
C SER A 41 -0.13 11.12 11.74
N VAL A 42 0.75 11.63 10.87
CA VAL A 42 2.20 11.76 11.13
C VAL A 42 2.54 13.11 11.82
N PRO A 43 3.65 13.23 12.58
CA PRO A 43 4.14 14.51 13.13
C PRO A 43 4.67 15.46 12.03
N ASP A 44 4.62 16.79 12.23
CA ASP A 44 4.88 17.82 11.18
C ASP A 44 6.25 17.79 10.50
N ASP A 45 7.26 17.22 11.15
CA ASP A 45 8.62 17.18 10.61
C ASP A 45 8.74 16.17 9.46
N ASP A 46 8.93 16.67 8.22
CA ASP A 46 9.20 15.87 7.01
C ASP A 46 8.12 14.80 6.66
N LYS A 47 6.83 15.14 6.85
CA LYS A 47 5.66 14.24 6.70
C LYS A 47 5.57 13.44 5.40
N PHE A 48 6.04 13.98 4.29
CA PHE A 48 5.70 13.45 2.97
C PHE A 48 6.89 13.37 2.02
N CYS A 49 7.20 12.15 1.58
CA CYS A 49 8.05 11.91 0.42
C CYS A 49 7.14 11.71 -0.81
N LYS A 50 6.95 12.79 -1.57
CA LYS A 50 6.09 12.87 -2.78
C LYS A 50 6.46 11.90 -3.89
N GLU A 51 7.68 11.39 -3.84
CA GLU A 51 8.20 10.43 -4.79
C GLU A 51 9.08 9.47 -3.99
N LEU A 52 8.87 8.16 -4.18
CA LEU A 52 9.92 7.19 -3.90
C LEU A 52 11.07 7.56 -4.84
N GLN A 53 11.90 8.52 -4.43
CA GLN A 53 13.21 8.69 -5.02
C GLN A 53 13.91 7.37 -4.71
N LEU A 54 14.01 6.49 -5.71
CA LEU A 54 14.82 5.27 -5.75
C LEU A 54 16.33 5.61 -5.63
N GLN A 55 16.67 6.64 -4.86
CA GLN A 55 18.00 7.00 -4.44
C GLN A 55 18.31 6.18 -3.19
N ASN A 56 18.63 4.91 -3.43
CA ASN A 56 19.67 4.09 -2.80
C ASN A 56 20.03 4.28 -1.30
N THR A 57 19.12 4.73 -0.45
CA THR A 57 19.41 4.95 0.97
C THR A 57 18.35 4.26 1.83
N ARG A 58 18.78 3.24 2.60
CA ARG A 58 18.01 2.53 3.64
C ARG A 58 17.71 3.44 4.85
N ASN A 59 17.14 4.62 4.60
CA ASN A 59 16.92 5.65 5.62
C ASN A 59 15.45 5.88 5.96
N PHE A 60 14.55 5.05 5.45
CA PHE A 60 13.11 5.24 5.54
C PHE A 60 12.50 4.48 6.73
N ASP A 61 12.08 5.24 7.76
CA ASP A 61 11.23 4.76 8.89
C ASP A 61 9.76 4.65 8.45
N VAL A 62 9.53 4.03 7.29
CA VAL A 62 8.38 4.38 6.44
C VAL A 62 7.23 3.39 6.55
N PHE A 63 6.05 3.97 6.71
CA PHE A 63 4.78 3.34 6.35
C PHE A 63 4.56 3.57 4.84
N ALA A 64 4.47 2.51 4.06
CA ALA A 64 4.19 2.58 2.63
C ALA A 64 2.80 2.04 2.32
N PHE A 65 1.93 2.88 1.77
CA PHE A 65 0.61 2.48 1.30
C PHE A 65 0.63 2.27 -0.21
N VAL A 66 0.22 1.11 -0.68
CA VAL A 66 0.19 0.75 -2.10
C VAL A 66 -1.27 0.51 -2.52
N ASP A 67 -1.82 1.45 -3.28
CA ASP A 67 -3.18 1.41 -3.82
C ASP A 67 -3.19 1.79 -5.31
N THR A 68 -2.45 1.06 -6.12
CA THR A 68 -2.38 1.20 -7.59
C THR A 68 -2.82 -0.06 -8.35
N ASP A 69 -2.53 -0.16 -9.65
CA ASP A 69 -2.75 -1.38 -10.42
C ASP A 69 -1.88 -2.56 -9.95
N LYS A 70 -2.34 -3.80 -10.16
CA LYS A 70 -1.68 -5.00 -9.63
C LYS A 70 -0.33 -5.33 -10.28
N VAL A 71 -0.04 -4.82 -11.48
CA VAL A 71 1.28 -4.98 -12.10
C VAL A 71 2.30 -4.10 -11.38
N SER A 72 1.91 -2.86 -11.11
CA SER A 72 2.70 -1.94 -10.31
C SER A 72 2.94 -2.48 -8.89
N TYR A 73 1.96 -3.14 -8.24
CA TYR A 73 2.14 -3.74 -6.90
C TYR A 73 3.44 -4.54 -6.80
N TRP A 74 3.69 -5.40 -7.78
CA TRP A 74 4.89 -6.24 -7.83
C TRP A 74 6.18 -5.41 -7.86
N ILE A 75 6.25 -4.43 -8.77
CA ILE A 75 7.43 -3.56 -8.93
C ILE A 75 7.71 -2.78 -7.64
N TYR A 76 6.65 -2.28 -6.99
CA TYR A 76 6.78 -1.54 -5.75
C TYR A 76 7.09 -2.44 -4.55
N HIS A 77 6.58 -3.67 -4.50
CA HIS A 77 6.86 -4.60 -3.41
C HIS A 77 8.36 -4.88 -3.26
N GLU A 78 9.00 -5.28 -4.35
CA GLU A 78 10.45 -5.52 -4.43
C GLU A 78 11.25 -4.27 -4.06
N SER A 79 10.85 -3.11 -4.61
CA SER A 79 11.51 -1.84 -4.34
C SER A 79 11.38 -1.44 -2.86
N LEU A 80 10.19 -1.60 -2.27
CA LEU A 80 9.90 -1.22 -0.89
C LEU A 80 10.64 -2.11 0.11
N ILE A 81 10.70 -3.42 -0.12
CA ILE A 81 11.46 -4.35 0.73
C ILE A 81 12.93 -3.94 0.81
N MET A 82 13.52 -3.47 -0.30
CA MET A 82 14.92 -3.04 -0.33
C MET A 82 15.16 -1.67 0.35
N LEU A 83 14.16 -0.79 0.33
CA LEU A 83 14.25 0.58 0.84
C LEU A 83 13.88 0.72 2.32
N LEU A 84 13.02 -0.16 2.84
CA LEU A 84 12.53 -0.10 4.20
C LEU A 84 13.60 -0.49 5.22
N LYS A 85 13.62 0.22 6.35
CA LYS A 85 14.37 -0.21 7.54
C LYS A 85 13.71 -1.43 8.18
N LEU A 86 14.48 -2.19 8.95
CA LEU A 86 13.93 -3.21 9.85
C LEU A 86 12.89 -2.57 10.77
N GLY A 87 11.67 -3.11 10.77
CA GLY A 87 10.51 -2.56 11.49
C GLY A 87 9.65 -1.58 10.68
N GLY A 88 9.99 -1.29 9.43
CA GLY A 88 9.11 -0.60 8.49
C GLY A 88 7.91 -1.45 8.08
N MET A 89 6.85 -0.81 7.59
CA MET A 89 5.59 -1.49 7.25
C MET A 89 5.11 -1.13 5.86
N VAL A 90 4.78 -2.16 5.07
CA VAL A 90 4.08 -2.02 3.79
C VAL A 90 2.63 -2.45 3.99
N VAL A 91 1.71 -1.65 3.48
CA VAL A 91 0.28 -1.93 3.48
C VAL A 91 -0.22 -1.91 2.04
N HIS A 92 -0.67 -3.07 1.57
CA HIS A 92 -1.24 -3.25 0.23
C HIS A 92 -2.77 -3.22 0.30
N ASP A 93 -3.41 -2.38 -0.50
CA ASP A 93 -4.88 -2.34 -0.57
C ASP A 93 -5.43 -3.45 -1.49
N ASN A 94 -6.71 -3.77 -1.29
CA ASN A 94 -7.52 -4.66 -2.11
C ASN A 94 -6.90 -6.07 -2.29
N THR A 95 -6.16 -6.59 -1.32
CA THR A 95 -5.57 -7.94 -1.36
C THR A 95 -6.62 -9.06 -1.34
N LEU A 96 -7.84 -8.76 -0.87
CA LEU A 96 -8.97 -9.68 -0.98
C LEU A 96 -9.60 -9.68 -2.39
N TRP A 97 -9.31 -8.66 -3.22
CA TRP A 97 -9.77 -8.53 -4.61
C TRP A 97 -11.22 -8.94 -4.84
N GLU A 98 -12.16 -8.27 -4.15
CA GLU A 98 -13.62 -8.56 -4.17
C GLU A 98 -13.99 -9.99 -3.73
N GLY A 99 -13.12 -10.65 -2.97
CA GLY A 99 -13.28 -12.04 -2.52
C GLY A 99 -12.86 -13.08 -3.57
N THR A 100 -12.44 -12.66 -4.76
CA THR A 100 -12.10 -13.56 -5.88
C THR A 100 -10.94 -14.51 -5.55
N VAL A 101 -10.06 -14.13 -4.62
CA VAL A 101 -8.94 -14.96 -4.15
C VAL A 101 -9.41 -16.26 -3.48
N ALA A 102 -10.64 -16.30 -2.96
CA ALA A 102 -11.25 -17.48 -2.32
C ALA A 102 -12.27 -18.21 -3.22
N MET A 103 -12.48 -17.74 -4.45
CA MET A 103 -13.44 -18.34 -5.38
C MET A 103 -12.79 -19.38 -6.30
N PRO A 104 -13.57 -20.39 -6.75
CA PRO A 104 -13.18 -21.29 -7.83
C PRO A 104 -12.82 -20.54 -9.13
N GLU A 105 -11.84 -21.07 -9.88
CA GLU A 105 -11.27 -20.43 -11.08
C GLU A 105 -12.30 -20.22 -12.21
N ASP A 106 -13.26 -21.14 -12.33
CA ASP A 106 -14.33 -21.13 -13.33
C ASP A 106 -15.34 -20.01 -13.12
N LEU A 107 -15.43 -19.46 -11.89
CA LEU A 107 -16.33 -18.36 -11.56
C LEU A 107 -15.67 -16.99 -11.71
N ILE A 108 -14.36 -16.93 -11.99
CA ILE A 108 -13.62 -15.67 -12.13
C ILE A 108 -13.73 -15.16 -13.57
N PRO A 109 -14.26 -13.94 -13.79
CA PRO A 109 -14.22 -13.30 -15.10
C PRO A 109 -12.79 -13.18 -15.62
N GLU A 110 -12.57 -13.45 -16.91
CA GLU A 110 -11.24 -13.51 -17.51
C GLU A 110 -10.38 -12.26 -17.25
N TYR A 111 -10.99 -11.08 -17.31
CA TYR A 111 -10.31 -9.80 -17.06
C TYR A 111 -9.80 -9.62 -15.62
N MET A 112 -10.28 -10.42 -14.66
CA MET A 112 -9.83 -10.38 -13.26
C MET A 112 -8.75 -11.41 -12.94
N LYS A 113 -8.58 -12.45 -13.78
CA LYS A 113 -7.68 -13.58 -13.48
C LYS A 113 -6.23 -13.14 -13.29
N HIS A 114 -5.71 -12.32 -14.20
CA HIS A 114 -4.33 -11.84 -14.12
C HIS A 114 -4.09 -10.98 -12.86
N SER A 115 -5.00 -10.05 -12.56
CA SER A 115 -4.91 -9.22 -11.34
C SER A 115 -5.05 -10.06 -10.07
N ARG A 116 -5.91 -11.10 -10.09
CA ARG A 116 -6.07 -12.05 -8.99
C ARG A 116 -4.78 -12.84 -8.75
N GLU A 117 -4.16 -13.37 -9.81
CA GLU A 117 -2.90 -14.11 -9.73
C GLU A 117 -1.81 -13.27 -9.06
N LEU A 118 -1.60 -12.03 -9.52
CA LEU A 118 -0.62 -11.11 -8.92
C LEU A 118 -0.93 -10.82 -7.44
N THR A 119 -2.22 -10.70 -7.09
CA THR A 119 -2.67 -10.46 -5.71
C THR A 119 -2.40 -11.67 -4.79
N VAL A 120 -2.57 -12.88 -5.32
CA VAL A 120 -2.29 -14.12 -4.59
C VAL A 120 -0.78 -14.29 -4.37
N THR A 121 0.04 -14.01 -5.39
CA THR A 121 1.51 -14.09 -5.31
C THR A 121 2.06 -13.18 -4.22
N ILE A 122 1.71 -11.89 -4.22
CA ILE A 122 2.21 -10.92 -3.22
C ILE A 122 1.74 -11.24 -1.79
N SER A 123 0.65 -11.99 -1.62
CA SER A 123 0.13 -12.36 -0.30
C SER A 123 0.84 -13.60 0.30
N MET A 124 1.65 -14.30 -0.49
CA MET A 124 2.37 -15.51 -0.07
C MET A 124 3.85 -15.26 0.25
N GLU A 125 4.36 -14.05 0.01
CA GLU A 125 5.72 -13.60 0.37
C GLU A 125 5.74 -12.89 1.73
#